data_AF-M4IU51-F1
#
_entry.id   AF-M4IU51-F1
#
_cell.length_a   1.000
_cell.length_b   1.000
_cell.length_c   1.000
_cell.angle_alpha   90.00
_cell.angle_beta   90.00
_cell.angle_gamma   90.00
#
_symmetry.space_group_name_H-M   'P 1'
#
loop_
_entity.id
_entity.type
_entity.pdbx_description
1 polymer ?
#
loop_
_entity_poly.entity_id
_entity_poly.type
_entity_poly.pdbx_seq_one_letter_code
_entity_poly.pdbx_strand_id
1 'polypeptide(L)'
;PSTSTKKIYDQYQRTAEIDLWNTHYERMQENLRKLKEINNKLKREIRQRVGEDLNDLSLDELQGLEQRMAVSLAVVRDRKFHSIKTQTDTYRKKVRNLEERYGNLLFEFEMRFEDLQQY
;
A
#
# COMPACT_ATOMS: atom_id res chain seq x y z
N PRO A 1 -22.19 48.51 13.63
CA PRO A 1 -22.00 48.39 12.17
C PRO A 1 -20.65 47.73 11.84
N SER A 2 -20.64 46.41 11.62
CA SER A 2 -19.45 45.66 11.24
C SER A 2 -19.42 45.54 9.72
N THR A 3 -18.50 46.26 9.07
CA THR A 3 -18.17 46.04 7.67
C THR A 3 -17.44 44.71 7.57
N SER A 4 -18.17 43.66 7.16
CA SER A 4 -17.57 42.36 6.85
C SER A 4 -16.49 42.55 5.77
N THR A 5 -15.35 41.86 5.94
CA THR A 5 -14.20 41.92 5.02
C THR A 5 -14.62 41.72 3.57
N LYS A 6 -15.63 40.88 3.31
CA LYS A 6 -16.22 40.68 1.98
C LYS A 6 -16.77 41.98 1.36
N LYS A 7 -17.49 42.80 2.13
CA LYS A 7 -18.04 44.08 1.64
C LYS A 7 -16.94 45.06 1.26
N ILE A 8 -15.80 45.03 1.97
CA ILE A 8 -14.64 45.86 1.68
C ILE A 8 -13.98 45.41 0.36
N TYR A 9 -13.79 44.10 0.17
CA TYR A 9 -13.26 43.54 -1.08
C TYR A 9 -14.17 43.83 -2.29
N ASP A 10 -15.47 43.60 -2.15
CA ASP A 10 -16.45 43.83 -3.22
C ASP A 10 -16.50 45.33 -3.63
N GLN A 11 -16.38 46.24 -2.66
CA GLN A 11 -16.34 47.68 -2.93
C GLN A 11 -15.03 48.09 -3.62
N TYR A 12 -13.89 47.52 -3.20
CA TYR A 12 -12.60 47.76 -3.84
C TYR A 12 -12.57 47.27 -5.30
N GLN A 13 -13.12 46.08 -5.56
CA GLN A 13 -13.29 45.54 -6.92
C GLN A 13 -14.14 46.45 -7.81
N ARG A 14 -15.25 47.00 -7.29
CA ARG A 14 -16.13 47.91 -8.05
C ARG A 14 -15.51 49.28 -8.30
N THR A 15 -14.78 49.83 -7.34
CA THR A 15 -14.19 51.17 -7.45
C THR A 15 -12.89 51.17 -8.25
N ALA A 16 -12.10 50.10 -8.16
CA ALA A 16 -10.83 49.96 -8.87
C ALA A 16 -10.95 49.25 -10.23
N GLU A 17 -12.13 48.70 -10.57
CA GLU A 17 -12.40 47.90 -11.79
C GLU A 17 -11.41 46.72 -12.00
N ILE A 18 -10.76 46.26 -10.93
CA ILE A 18 -9.76 45.17 -10.96
C ILE A 18 -10.32 43.95 -10.25
N ASP A 19 -10.28 42.79 -10.92
CA ASP A 19 -10.62 41.52 -10.29
C ASP A 19 -9.46 40.98 -9.45
N LEU A 20 -9.62 41.08 -8.12
CA LEU A 20 -8.69 40.57 -7.11
C LEU A 20 -8.55 39.04 -7.12
N TRP A 21 -9.51 38.31 -7.69
CA TRP A 21 -9.53 36.84 -7.67
C TRP A 21 -8.91 36.21 -8.92
N ASN A 22 -8.74 36.95 -10.01
CA ASN A 22 -8.21 36.42 -11.26
C ASN A 22 -6.85 35.74 -11.06
N THR A 23 -5.90 36.39 -10.38
CA THR A 23 -4.56 35.82 -10.14
C THR A 23 -4.62 34.55 -9.27
N HIS A 24 -5.49 34.52 -8.26
CA HIS A 24 -5.71 33.36 -7.41
C HIS A 24 -6.37 32.21 -8.16
N TYR A 25 -7.33 32.52 -9.02
CA TYR A 25 -8.04 31.57 -9.85
C TYR A 25 -7.13 30.97 -10.92
N GLU A 26 -6.34 31.80 -11.61
CA GLU A 26 -5.31 31.38 -12.57
C GLU A 26 -4.30 30.45 -11.90
N ARG A 27 -3.80 30.79 -10.71
CA ARG A 27 -2.88 29.93 -9.95
C ARG A 27 -3.52 28.59 -9.58
N MET A 28 -4.79 28.58 -9.20
CA MET A 28 -5.52 27.35 -8.89
C MET A 28 -5.74 26.49 -10.13
N GLN A 29 -6.12 27.09 -11.26
CA GLN A 29 -6.27 26.38 -12.53
C GLN A 29 -4.94 25.79 -13.00
N GLU A 30 -3.85 26.54 -12.88
CA GLU A 30 -2.52 26.07 -13.25
C GLU A 30 -2.07 24.89 -12.38
N ASN A 31 -2.34 24.94 -11.07
CA ASN A 31 -2.09 23.81 -10.18
C ASN A 31 -2.92 22.57 -10.58
N LEU A 32 -4.20 22.76 -10.90
CA LEU A 32 -5.06 21.68 -11.37
C LEU A 32 -4.54 21.07 -12.67
N ARG A 33 -4.07 21.90 -13.61
CA ARG A 33 -3.47 21.46 -14.88
C ARG A 33 -2.24 20.58 -14.63
N LYS A 34 -1.32 21.05 -13.78
CA LYS A 34 -0.12 20.29 -13.38
C LYS A 34 -0.47 18.95 -12.73
N LEU A 35 -1.44 18.94 -11.81
CA LEU A 35 -1.87 17.71 -11.16
C LEU A 35 -2.50 16.71 -12.14
N LYS A 36 -3.30 17.19 -13.10
CA LYS A 36 -3.87 16.35 -14.15
C LYS A 36 -2.78 15.75 -15.05
N GLU A 37 -1.77 16.54 -15.40
CA GLU A 37 -0.63 16.07 -16.19
C GLU A 37 0.15 14.96 -15.48
N ILE A 38 0.47 15.17 -14.19
CA ILE A 38 1.12 14.15 -13.35
C ILE A 38 0.24 12.90 -13.24
N ASN A 39 -1.06 13.05 -13.01
CA ASN A 39 -1.98 11.92 -12.89
C ASN A 39 -2.05 11.09 -14.18
N ASN A 40 -2.09 11.76 -15.33
CA ASN A 40 -2.10 11.11 -16.63
C ASN A 40 -0.78 10.35 -16.88
N LYS A 41 0.36 10.94 -16.53
CA LYS A 41 1.66 10.27 -16.61
C LYS A 41 1.70 9.02 -15.73
N LEU A 42 1.27 9.12 -14.47
CA LEU A 42 1.22 7.99 -13.54
C LEU A 42 0.29 6.88 -14.04
N LYS A 43 -0.88 7.22 -14.58
CA LYS A 43 -1.80 6.24 -15.18
C LYS A 43 -1.17 5.52 -16.36
N ARG A 44 -0.44 6.24 -17.22
CA ARG A 44 0.30 5.63 -18.33
C ARG A 44 1.39 4.69 -17.83
N GLU A 45 2.17 5.11 -16.83
CA GLU A 45 3.18 4.24 -16.21
C GLU A 45 2.58 2.96 -15.61
N ILE A 46 1.39 3.03 -14.98
CA ILE A 46 0.68 1.85 -14.47
C ILE A 46 0.28 0.92 -15.61
N ARG A 47 -0.30 1.45 -16.69
CA ARG A 47 -0.67 0.66 -17.88
C ARG A 47 0.54 -0.03 -18.51
N GLN A 48 1.66 0.68 -18.65
CA GLN A 48 2.92 0.12 -19.12
C GLN A 48 3.42 -1.05 -18.26
N ARG A 49 3.32 -0.93 -16.94
CA ARG A 49 3.68 -2.04 -16.03
C ARG A 49 2.76 -3.26 -16.16
N VAL A 50 1.54 -3.08 -16.67
CA VAL A 50 0.58 -4.16 -16.96
C VAL A 50 0.75 -4.73 -18.38
N GLY A 51 1.57 -4.09 -19.22
CA GLY A 51 1.85 -4.50 -20.60
C GLY A 51 1.05 -3.74 -21.67
N GLU A 52 0.36 -2.67 -21.29
CA GLU A 52 -0.40 -1.79 -22.18
C GLU A 52 0.41 -0.53 -22.57
N ASP A 53 0.03 0.20 -23.63
CA ASP A 53 0.68 1.46 -24.05
C ASP A 53 2.22 1.38 -24.23
N LEU A 54 2.71 0.25 -24.77
CA LEU A 54 4.15 0.00 -24.98
C LEU A 54 4.71 0.52 -26.31
N ASN A 55 3.85 0.81 -27.30
CA ASN A 55 4.26 1.14 -28.68
C ASN A 55 5.10 2.41 -28.78
N ASP A 56 4.96 3.34 -27.83
CA ASP A 56 5.66 4.61 -27.81
C ASP A 56 7.00 4.55 -27.05
N LEU A 57 7.39 3.38 -26.53
CA LEU A 57 8.63 3.20 -25.79
C LEU A 57 9.75 2.72 -26.73
N SER A 58 10.93 3.29 -26.55
CA SER A 58 12.17 2.78 -27.16
C SER A 58 12.57 1.43 -26.55
N LEU A 59 13.45 0.70 -27.25
CA LEU A 59 13.95 -0.58 -26.77
C LEU A 59 14.63 -0.46 -25.39
N ASP A 60 15.42 0.59 -25.17
CA ASP A 60 16.09 0.84 -23.89
C ASP A 60 15.08 1.10 -22.76
N GLU A 61 14.00 1.82 -23.05
CA GLU A 61 12.93 2.07 -22.08
C GLU A 61 12.14 0.80 -21.74
N LEU A 62 11.90 -0.06 -22.73
CA LEU A 62 11.26 -1.37 -22.54
C LEU A 62 12.13 -2.29 -21.69
N GLN A 63 13.43 -2.36 -21.98
CA GLN A 63 14.37 -3.16 -21.19
C GLN A 63 14.47 -2.64 -19.75
N GLY A 64 14.53 -1.32 -19.58
CA GLY A 64 14.51 -0.70 -18.25
C GLY A 64 13.20 -0.99 -17.49
N LEU A 65 12.06 -1.01 -18.19
CA LEU A 65 10.77 -1.37 -17.61
C LEU A 65 10.75 -2.85 -17.17
N GLU A 66 11.20 -3.75 -18.03
CA GLU A 66 11.32 -5.19 -17.74
C GLU A 66 12.17 -5.43 -16.49
N GLN A 67 13.36 -4.82 -16.41
CA GLN A 67 14.26 -4.97 -15.26
C GLN A 67 13.61 -4.47 -13.97
N ARG A 68 12.97 -3.30 -13.98
CA ARG A 68 12.25 -2.77 -12.81
C ARG A 68 11.12 -3.70 -12.37
N MET A 69 10.39 -4.29 -13.31
CA MET A 69 9.32 -5.25 -13.02
C MET A 69 9.87 -6.55 -12.45
N ALA A 70 10.97 -7.07 -12.98
CA ALA A 70 11.63 -8.27 -12.47
C ALA A 70 12.08 -8.10 -11.01
N VAL A 71 12.72 -6.97 -10.69
CA VAL A 71 13.13 -6.64 -9.31
C VAL A 71 11.91 -6.53 -8.39
N SER A 72 10.86 -5.82 -8.83
CA SER A 72 9.63 -5.65 -8.04
C SER A 72 8.96 -7.00 -7.76
N LEU A 73 8.94 -7.89 -8.75
CA LEU A 73 8.38 -9.23 -8.65
C LEU A 73 9.17 -10.11 -7.67
N ALA A 74 10.50 -10.04 -7.69
CA ALA A 74 11.35 -10.74 -6.72
C ALA A 74 11.01 -10.32 -5.28
N VAL A 75 10.93 -9.02 -5.00
CA VAL A 75 10.56 -8.49 -3.68
C VAL A 75 9.18 -8.99 -3.22
N VAL A 76 8.18 -9.00 -4.11
CA VAL A 76 6.84 -9.49 -3.78
C VAL A 76 6.87 -11.00 -3.48
N ARG A 77 7.60 -11.79 -4.28
CA ARG A 77 7.76 -13.23 -4.07
C ARG A 77 8.44 -13.54 -2.74
N ASP A 78 9.54 -12.85 -2.43
CA ASP A 78 10.27 -13.05 -1.18
C ASP A 78 9.39 -12.78 0.03
N ARG A 79 8.62 -11.69 0.01
CA ARG A 79 7.65 -11.37 1.07
C ARG A 79 6.56 -12.44 1.19
N LYS A 80 6.03 -12.92 0.07
CA LYS A 80 5.02 -13.99 0.05
C LYS A 80 5.58 -15.28 0.67
N PHE A 81 6.75 -15.72 0.23
CA PHE A 81 7.38 -16.94 0.74
C PHE A 81 7.77 -16.81 2.21
N HIS A 82 8.25 -15.64 2.63
CA HIS A 82 8.54 -15.37 4.04
C HIS A 82 7.27 -15.49 4.90
N SER A 83 6.15 -14.90 4.47
CA SER A 83 4.88 -15.00 5.17
C SER A 83 4.39 -16.45 5.28
N ILE A 84 4.42 -17.21 4.18
CA ILE A 84 4.05 -18.63 4.15
C ILE A 84 4.94 -19.43 5.10
N LYS A 85 6.27 -19.25 5.03
CA LYS A 85 7.23 -19.94 5.89
C LYS A 85 6.93 -19.70 7.37
N THR A 86 6.74 -18.44 7.76
CA THR A 86 6.44 -18.06 9.14
C THR A 86 5.13 -18.68 9.62
N GLN A 87 4.09 -18.70 8.78
CA GLN A 87 2.84 -19.39 9.11
C GLN A 87 3.04 -20.89 9.28
N THR A 88 3.69 -21.55 8.32
CA THR A 88 3.98 -22.99 8.38
C THR A 88 4.78 -23.36 9.62
N ASP A 89 5.83 -22.58 9.95
CA ASP A 89 6.66 -22.81 11.13
C ASP A 89 5.86 -22.64 12.43
N THR A 90 4.93 -21.68 12.46
CA THR A 90 4.02 -21.46 13.59
C THR A 90 3.10 -22.66 13.80
N TYR A 91 2.45 -23.14 12.74
CA TYR A 91 1.59 -24.32 12.83
C TYR A 91 2.37 -25.58 13.17
N ARG A 92 3.58 -25.77 12.62
CA ARG A 92 4.46 -26.89 12.98
C ARG A 92 4.79 -26.89 14.48
N LYS A 93 5.09 -25.73 15.06
CA LYS A 93 5.33 -25.60 16.51
C LYS A 93 4.08 -25.93 17.33
N LYS A 94 2.89 -25.49 16.87
CA LYS A 94 1.62 -25.84 17.53
C LYS A 94 1.37 -27.34 17.55
N VAL A 95 1.59 -28.03 16.42
CA VAL A 95 1.42 -29.49 16.34
C VAL A 95 2.36 -30.19 17.30
N ARG A 96 3.67 -29.86 17.27
CA ARG A 96 4.65 -30.46 18.20
C ARG A 96 4.29 -30.25 19.67
N ASN A 97 3.80 -29.05 20.02
CA ASN A 97 3.39 -28.77 21.39
C ASN A 97 2.16 -29.59 21.82
N LEU A 98 1.22 -29.83 20.91
CA LEU A 98 0.07 -30.69 21.18
C LEU A 98 0.46 -32.16 21.31
N GLU A 99 1.35 -32.65 20.45
CA GLU A 99 1.90 -34.01 20.52
C GLU A 99 2.64 -34.24 21.86
N GLU A 100 3.46 -33.29 22.28
CA GLU A 100 4.18 -33.34 23.57
C GLU A 100 3.21 -33.36 24.76
N ARG A 101 2.20 -32.48 24.77
CA ARG A 101 1.18 -32.46 25.82
C ARG A 101 0.39 -33.76 25.87
N TYR A 102 0.03 -34.31 24.72
CA TYR A 102 -0.67 -35.59 24.63
C TYR A 102 0.19 -36.73 25.18
N GLY A 103 1.47 -36.80 24.79
CA GLY A 103 2.41 -37.79 25.29
C GLY A 103 2.61 -37.70 26.81
N ASN A 104 2.78 -36.50 27.35
CA ASN A 104 2.91 -36.29 28.79
C ASN A 104 1.66 -36.73 29.55
N LEU A 105 0.47 -36.40 29.03
CA LEU A 105 -0.80 -36.80 29.64
C LEU A 105 -0.96 -38.32 29.64
N LEU A 106 -0.62 -39.00 28.54
CA LEU A 106 -0.67 -40.46 28.44
C LEU A 106 0.27 -41.11 29.46
N PHE A 107 1.51 -40.60 29.56
CA PHE A 107 2.49 -41.07 30.53
C PHE A 107 2.02 -40.89 31.98
N GLU A 108 1.43 -39.74 32.31
CA GLU A 108 0.83 -39.51 33.64
C GLU A 108 -0.31 -40.49 33.94
N PHE A 109 -1.15 -40.83 32.95
CA PHE A 109 -2.20 -41.83 33.10
C PHE A 109 -1.64 -43.23 33.34
N GLU A 110 -0.60 -43.63 32.58
CA GLU A 110 0.07 -44.92 32.74
C GLU A 110 0.67 -45.08 34.14
N MET A 111 1.41 -44.08 34.63
CA MET A 111 1.98 -44.12 35.99
C MET A 111 0.91 -44.28 37.07
N ARG A 112 -0.20 -43.51 36.97
CA ARG A 112 -1.30 -43.64 37.94
C ARG A 112 -1.97 -45.01 37.90
N PHE A 113 -2.05 -45.64 36.73
CA PHE A 113 -2.65 -46.95 36.58
C PHE A 113 -1.76 -48.05 37.19
N GLU A 114 -0.45 -47.97 36.97
CA GLU A 114 0.54 -48.87 37.60
C GLU A 114 0.55 -48.73 39.12
N ASP A 115 0.48 -47.51 39.65
CA ASP A 115 0.37 -47.25 41.10
C ASP A 115 -0.91 -47.87 41.71
N LEU A 116 -2.03 -47.83 40.99
CA LEU A 116 -3.30 -48.43 41.42
C LEU A 116 -3.30 -49.97 41.36
N GLN A 117 -2.43 -50.58 40.54
CA GLN A 117 -2.29 -52.03 40.47
C GLN A 117 -1.33 -52.61 41.53
N GLN A 118 -0.56 -51.76 42.23
CA GLN A 118 0.34 -52.17 43.32
C GLN A 118 -0.32 -52.24 44.71
N TYR A 119 -1.63 -51.96 44.81
CA TYR A 119 -2.46 -52.10 46.02
C TYR A 119 -3.53 -53.19 45.84
#